data_AF-A0A4R5L0M7-F1
#
_entry.id   AF-A0A4R5L0M7-F1
#
_cell.length_a   1.000
_cell.length_b   1.000
_cell.length_c   1.000
_cell.angle_alpha   90.00
_cell.angle_beta   90.00
_cell.angle_gamma   90.00
#
_symmetry.space_group_name_H-M   'P 1'
#
loop_
_entity.id
_entity.type
_entity.pdbx_description
1 polymer ?
#
loop_
_entity_poly.entity_id
_entity_poly.type
_entity_poly.pdbx_seq_one_letter_code
_entity_poly.pdbx_strand_id
1 'polypeptide(L)'
;MDHEAVDARDDDSRYEQAGKIEAMALVEALSMLTFLSDDMYLCSQAYNLSIVDQFLMPLEYRILHELMATDTTPPDTPFLLAQSQMWIFAAYELLRTWRQRASDIIKWHDNGGLEQKLKSLRERDSVGFHFGLKIRIEQIERALADKEIASELGRQLRHTYIPFTEVAAQNRTAG
;
A
#
# COMPACT_ATOMS: atom_id res chain seq x y z
N MET A 1 37.54 -18.28 32.12
CA MET A 1 37.44 -18.49 30.66
C MET A 1 35.96 -18.57 30.44
N ASP A 2 35.38 -17.39 30.25
CA ASP A 2 33.99 -17.15 30.58
C ASP A 2 33.13 -17.31 29.34
N HIS A 3 32.01 -17.98 29.59
CA HIS A 3 30.96 -18.27 28.64
C HIS A 3 30.36 -16.97 28.11
N GLU A 4 30.45 -16.73 26.82
CA GLU A 4 29.46 -15.96 26.08
C GLU A 4 28.97 -16.81 24.91
N ALA A 5 28.04 -17.71 25.24
CA ALA A 5 27.09 -18.20 24.28
C ALA A 5 26.37 -16.98 23.72
N VAL A 6 26.70 -16.62 22.47
CA VAL A 6 26.00 -15.56 21.75
C VAL A 6 24.53 -15.97 21.70
N ASP A 7 23.77 -15.20 22.48
CA ASP A 7 22.32 -15.19 22.61
C ASP A 7 21.64 -15.65 21.32
N ALA A 8 21.08 -16.87 21.36
CA ALA A 8 20.13 -17.35 20.40
C ALA A 8 18.90 -16.46 20.55
N ARG A 9 18.92 -15.32 19.85
CA ARG A 9 17.79 -14.41 19.80
C ARG A 9 16.58 -15.23 19.40
N ASP A 10 15.66 -15.25 20.34
CA ASP A 10 14.28 -15.70 20.24
C ASP A 10 13.60 -14.91 19.10
N ASP A 11 13.92 -15.27 17.85
CA ASP A 11 13.22 -14.83 16.64
C ASP A 11 12.00 -15.72 16.47
N ASP A 12 11.09 -15.65 17.45
CA ASP A 12 9.72 -16.10 17.24
C ASP A 12 9.13 -15.15 16.19
N SER A 13 9.29 -15.56 14.94
CA SER A 13 9.13 -14.75 13.75
C SER A 13 7.81 -13.97 13.79
N ARG A 14 7.90 -12.65 14.01
CA ARG A 14 6.74 -11.73 13.94
C ARG A 14 6.03 -11.79 12.58
N TYR A 15 6.67 -12.37 11.57
CA TYR A 15 6.21 -12.47 10.21
C TYR A 15 6.03 -13.92 9.78
N GLU A 16 5.08 -14.14 8.89
CA GLU A 16 4.91 -15.45 8.28
C GLU A 16 6.10 -15.78 7.37
N GLN A 17 6.49 -17.05 7.31
CA GLN A 17 7.56 -17.49 6.42
C GLN A 17 7.15 -17.22 4.97
N ALA A 18 8.07 -16.69 4.16
CA ALA A 18 7.77 -16.28 2.78
C ALA A 18 7.09 -17.37 1.93
N GLY A 19 7.48 -18.64 2.11
CA GLY A 19 6.88 -19.78 1.39
C GLY A 19 5.43 -20.11 1.78
N LYS A 20 4.88 -19.47 2.82
CA LYS A 20 3.49 -19.60 3.25
C LYS A 20 2.63 -18.38 2.88
N ILE A 21 3.27 -17.28 2.44
CA ILE A 21 2.56 -16.09 1.99
C ILE A 21 1.97 -16.40 0.62
N GLU A 22 0.65 -16.39 0.54
CA GLU A 22 -0.05 -16.57 -0.73
C GLU A 22 0.33 -15.46 -1.72
N ALA A 23 0.47 -15.83 -2.99
CA ALA A 23 0.95 -14.94 -4.04
C ALA A 23 0.15 -13.61 -4.09
N MET A 24 -1.16 -13.68 -3.92
CA MET A 24 -2.07 -12.52 -3.96
C MET A 24 -2.38 -11.90 -2.59
N ALA A 25 -1.72 -12.33 -1.51
CA ALA A 25 -2.01 -11.88 -0.15
C ALA A 25 -1.94 -10.35 -0.01
N LEU A 26 -0.97 -9.70 -0.69
CA LEU A 26 -0.84 -8.25 -0.68
C LEU A 26 -2.04 -7.54 -1.35
N VAL A 27 -2.50 -8.05 -2.49
CA VAL A 27 -3.68 -7.51 -3.19
C VAL A 27 -4.93 -7.70 -2.35
N GLU A 28 -5.10 -8.88 -1.74
CA GLU A 28 -6.23 -9.19 -0.88
C GLU A 28 -6.28 -8.25 0.32
N ALA A 29 -5.15 -8.06 1.01
CA ALA A 29 -5.05 -7.15 2.14
C ALA A 29 -5.35 -5.69 1.75
N LEU A 30 -4.80 -5.21 0.63
CA LEU A 30 -5.08 -3.87 0.13
C LEU A 30 -6.54 -3.71 -0.31
N SER A 31 -7.15 -4.76 -0.85
CA SER A 31 -8.56 -4.76 -1.29
C SER A 31 -9.55 -4.63 -0.14
N MET A 32 -9.13 -4.91 1.10
CA MET A 32 -9.95 -4.67 2.29
C MET A 32 -10.11 -3.18 2.61
N LEU A 33 -9.26 -2.30 2.04
CA LEU A 33 -9.40 -0.86 2.21
C LEU A 33 -10.60 -0.35 1.43
N THR A 34 -11.50 0.36 2.13
CA THR A 34 -12.70 0.93 1.54
C THR A 34 -12.33 1.82 0.36
N PHE A 35 -13.05 1.63 -0.75
CA PHE A 35 -12.85 2.31 -2.04
C PHE A 35 -11.56 1.98 -2.80
N LEU A 36 -10.67 1.12 -2.29
CA LEU A 36 -9.46 0.75 -3.04
C LEU A 36 -9.81 -0.13 -4.24
N SER A 37 -10.56 -1.21 -4.03
CA SER A 37 -10.96 -2.13 -5.12
C SER A 37 -11.99 -1.52 -6.08
N ASP A 38 -12.76 -0.55 -5.61
CA ASP A 38 -13.72 0.20 -6.44
C ASP A 38 -13.02 1.15 -7.42
N ASP A 39 -11.75 1.47 -7.17
CA ASP A 39 -10.96 2.32 -8.02
C ASP A 39 -10.04 1.48 -8.90
N MET A 40 -10.36 1.38 -10.19
CA MET A 40 -9.59 0.59 -11.15
C MET A 40 -8.11 0.97 -11.19
N TYR A 41 -7.76 2.24 -10.97
CA TYR A 41 -6.36 2.67 -10.94
C TYR A 41 -5.66 2.17 -9.67
N LEU A 42 -6.26 2.34 -8.48
CA LEU A 42 -5.67 1.83 -7.24
C LEU A 42 -5.60 0.31 -7.22
N CYS A 43 -6.64 -0.37 -7.70
CA CYS A 43 -6.69 -1.81 -7.83
C CYS A 43 -5.57 -2.33 -8.75
N SER A 44 -5.43 -1.75 -9.96
CA SER A 44 -4.35 -2.10 -10.89
C SER A 44 -2.96 -1.87 -10.28
N GLN A 45 -2.77 -0.76 -9.57
CA GLN A 45 -1.52 -0.48 -8.86
C GLN A 45 -1.23 -1.50 -7.75
N ALA A 46 -2.25 -1.99 -7.03
CA ALA A 46 -2.09 -3.05 -6.04
C ALA A 46 -1.65 -4.37 -6.69
N TYR A 47 -2.23 -4.74 -7.82
CA TYR A 47 -1.81 -5.91 -8.60
C TYR A 47 -0.36 -5.79 -9.08
N ASN A 48 0.00 -4.65 -9.67
CA ASN A 48 1.37 -4.40 -10.12
C ASN A 48 2.36 -4.52 -8.95
N LEU A 49 2.02 -3.95 -7.79
CA LEU A 49 2.85 -4.04 -6.58
C LEU A 49 3.06 -5.48 -6.14
N SER A 50 2.01 -6.31 -6.13
CA SER A 50 2.09 -7.73 -5.76
C SER A 50 2.86 -8.59 -6.76
N ILE A 51 2.79 -8.28 -8.06
CA ILE A 51 3.62 -8.96 -9.07
C ILE A 51 5.10 -8.68 -8.81
N VAL A 52 5.46 -7.42 -8.53
CA VAL A 52 6.85 -7.04 -8.23
C VAL A 52 7.30 -7.63 -6.89
N ASP A 53 6.43 -7.66 -5.88
CA ASP A 53 6.68 -8.30 -4.58
C ASP A 53 7.09 -9.77 -4.73
N GLN A 54 6.31 -10.54 -5.50
CA GLN A 54 6.62 -11.94 -5.80
C GLN A 54 7.90 -12.14 -6.59
N PHE A 55 8.28 -11.16 -7.41
CA PHE A 55 9.55 -11.18 -8.13
C PHE A 55 10.74 -10.89 -7.19
N LEU A 56 10.57 -9.97 -6.24
CA LEU A 56 11.63 -9.56 -5.32
C LEU A 56 11.96 -10.62 -4.29
N MET A 57 10.96 -11.26 -3.68
CA MET A 57 11.17 -12.27 -2.64
C MET A 57 12.23 -13.32 -3.01
N PRO A 58 12.12 -14.09 -4.11
CA PRO A 58 13.13 -15.10 -4.46
C PRO A 58 14.50 -14.49 -4.78
N LEU A 59 14.55 -13.27 -5.32
CA LEU A 59 15.79 -12.55 -5.58
C LEU A 59 16.50 -12.16 -4.27
N GLU A 60 15.76 -11.66 -3.29
CA GLU A 60 16.25 -11.34 -1.95
C GLU A 60 16.82 -12.57 -1.25
N TYR A 61 16.09 -13.68 -1.22
CA TYR A 61 16.55 -14.94 -0.61
C TYR A 61 17.82 -15.46 -1.27
N ARG A 62 17.89 -15.42 -2.61
CA ARG A 62 19.09 -15.84 -3.34
C ARG A 62 20.31 -14.98 -3.00
N ILE A 63 20.15 -13.66 -3.01
CA ILE A 63 21.23 -12.72 -2.69
C ILE A 63 21.66 -12.87 -1.23
N LEU A 64 20.71 -13.00 -0.29
CA LEU A 64 21.02 -13.24 1.12
C LEU A 64 21.81 -14.54 1.30
N HIS A 65 21.38 -15.62 0.67
CA HIS A 65 22.07 -16.90 0.73
C HIS A 65 23.50 -16.81 0.16
N GLU A 66 23.70 -16.13 -0.98
CA GLU A 66 25.02 -15.94 -1.57
C GLU A 66 25.93 -15.06 -0.69
N LEU A 67 25.37 -14.02 -0.08
CA LEU A 67 26.07 -13.15 0.87
C LEU A 67 26.47 -13.91 2.16
N MET A 68 25.69 -14.90 2.59
CA MET A 68 26.04 -15.75 3.73
C MET A 68 27.08 -16.82 3.37
N ALA A 69 27.08 -17.28 2.11
CA ALA A 69 28.01 -18.30 1.63
C ALA A 69 29.38 -17.75 1.21
N THR A 70 29.47 -16.44 0.93
CA THR A 70 30.68 -15.78 0.42
C THR A 70 30.98 -14.51 1.20
N ASP A 71 32.26 -14.17 1.39
CA ASP A 71 32.65 -12.90 2.02
C ASP A 71 32.63 -11.71 1.03
N THR A 72 31.82 -11.81 -0.03
CA THR A 72 31.76 -10.82 -1.11
C THR A 72 30.33 -10.45 -1.44
N THR A 73 30.08 -9.18 -1.74
CA THR A 73 28.76 -8.72 -2.17
C THR A 73 28.35 -9.39 -3.49
N PRO A 74 27.17 -10.05 -3.55
CA PRO A 74 26.67 -10.65 -4.78
C PRO A 74 26.52 -9.63 -5.93
N PRO A 75 26.81 -10.01 -7.18
CA PRO A 75 26.74 -9.08 -8.33
C PRO A 75 25.36 -8.45 -8.56
N ASP A 76 24.29 -9.15 -8.19
CA ASP A 76 22.91 -8.70 -8.39
C ASP A 76 22.40 -7.73 -7.31
N THR A 77 23.19 -7.49 -6.24
CA THR A 77 22.80 -6.59 -5.15
C THR A 77 22.37 -5.19 -5.62
N PRO A 78 23.07 -4.51 -6.54
CA PRO A 78 22.65 -3.19 -7.02
C PRO A 78 21.28 -3.22 -7.72
N PHE A 79 20.98 -4.29 -8.47
CA PHE A 79 19.69 -4.46 -9.13
C PHE A 79 18.58 -4.69 -8.10
N LEU A 80 18.81 -5.56 -7.11
CA LEU A 80 17.86 -5.77 -6.01
C LEU A 80 17.56 -4.46 -5.28
N LEU A 81 18.59 -3.68 -4.93
CA LEU A 81 18.41 -2.39 -4.24
C LEU A 81 17.56 -1.42 -5.06
N ALA A 82 17.83 -1.30 -6.38
CA ALA A 82 17.05 -0.43 -7.26
C ALA A 82 15.58 -0.86 -7.36
N GLN A 83 15.31 -2.16 -7.50
CA GLN A 83 13.94 -2.65 -7.58
C GLN A 83 13.20 -2.54 -6.24
N SER A 84 13.89 -2.78 -5.12
CA SER A 84 13.34 -2.58 -3.77
C SER A 84 12.95 -1.12 -3.53
N GLN A 85 13.79 -0.19 -3.97
CA GLN A 85 13.48 1.24 -3.93
C GLN A 85 12.23 1.60 -4.75
N MET A 86 12.12 1.07 -5.96
CA MET A 86 10.94 1.28 -6.81
C MET A 86 9.66 0.69 -6.17
N TRP A 87 9.77 -0.47 -5.53
CA TRP A 87 8.67 -1.09 -4.81
C TRP A 87 8.20 -0.24 -3.62
N ILE A 88 9.14 0.25 -2.79
CA ILE A 88 8.85 1.15 -1.66
C ILE A 88 8.13 2.42 -2.14
N PHE A 89 8.62 3.03 -3.22
CA PHE A 89 8.00 4.20 -3.82
C PHE A 89 6.57 3.90 -4.32
N ALA A 90 6.37 2.79 -5.02
CA ALA A 90 5.05 2.40 -5.52
C ALA A 90 4.05 2.13 -4.38
N ALA A 91 4.47 1.43 -3.33
CA ALA A 91 3.66 1.20 -2.13
C ALA A 91 3.29 2.51 -1.44
N TYR A 92 4.27 3.41 -1.28
CA TYR A 92 4.05 4.74 -0.72
C TYR A 92 3.02 5.54 -1.52
N GLU A 93 3.17 5.64 -2.84
CA GLU A 93 2.29 6.44 -3.69
C GLU A 93 0.87 5.89 -3.75
N LEU A 94 0.72 4.56 -3.77
CA LEU A 94 -0.57 3.89 -3.69
C LEU A 94 -1.30 4.27 -2.39
N LEU A 95 -0.65 4.06 -1.25
CA LEU A 95 -1.23 4.34 0.07
C LEU A 95 -1.45 5.83 0.27
N ARG A 96 -0.53 6.69 -0.17
CA ARG A 96 -0.68 8.16 -0.10
C ARG A 96 -1.93 8.61 -0.86
N THR A 97 -2.14 8.09 -2.06
CA THR A 97 -3.30 8.43 -2.90
C THR A 97 -4.60 7.95 -2.27
N TRP A 98 -4.64 6.71 -1.77
CA TRP A 98 -5.81 6.18 -1.06
C TRP A 98 -6.10 7.00 0.21
N ARG A 99 -5.09 7.28 1.04
CA ARG A 99 -5.25 8.08 2.28
C ARG A 99 -5.78 9.48 2.00
N GLN A 100 -5.29 10.14 0.96
CA GLN A 100 -5.79 11.46 0.55
C GLN A 100 -7.28 11.39 0.20
N ARG A 101 -7.68 10.39 -0.59
CA ARG A 101 -9.06 10.21 -1.04
C ARG A 101 -10.01 9.86 0.09
N ALA A 102 -9.56 9.02 1.03
CA ALA A 102 -10.30 8.71 2.26
C ALA A 102 -10.51 9.97 3.11
N SER A 103 -9.44 10.77 3.29
CA SER A 103 -9.48 12.02 4.04
C SER A 103 -10.42 13.05 3.41
N ASP A 104 -10.44 13.14 2.07
CA ASP A 104 -11.35 14.02 1.34
C ASP A 104 -12.82 13.65 1.60
N ILE A 105 -13.17 12.35 1.57
CA ILE A 105 -14.54 11.88 1.82
C ILE A 105 -14.96 12.20 3.25
N ILE A 106 -14.12 11.89 4.24
CA ILE A 106 -14.40 12.22 5.66
C ILE A 106 -14.62 13.72 5.82
N LYS A 107 -13.73 14.54 5.26
CA LYS A 107 -13.84 16.01 5.33
C LYS A 107 -15.13 16.52 4.69
N TRP A 108 -15.55 15.98 3.56
CA TRP A 108 -16.80 16.39 2.92
C TRP A 108 -18.02 15.90 3.69
N HIS A 109 -17.96 14.70 4.25
CA HIS A 109 -19.01 14.16 5.12
C HIS A 109 -19.21 15.06 6.35
N ASP A 110 -18.14 15.35 7.08
CA ASP A 110 -18.20 16.08 8.36
C ASP A 110 -18.69 17.53 8.20
N ASN A 111 -18.44 18.13 7.04
CA ASN A 111 -18.88 19.50 6.74
C ASN A 111 -20.21 19.56 5.96
N GLY A 112 -20.87 18.42 5.72
CA GLY A 112 -22.11 18.37 4.91
C GLY A 112 -21.91 18.79 3.45
N GLY A 113 -20.69 18.64 2.91
CA GLY A 113 -20.28 19.10 1.59
C GLY A 113 -20.31 18.02 0.50
N LEU A 114 -20.75 16.79 0.81
CA LEU A 114 -20.76 15.68 -0.14
C LEU A 114 -21.68 15.96 -1.35
N GLU A 115 -22.88 16.47 -1.13
CA GLU A 115 -23.86 16.79 -2.18
C GLU A 115 -23.37 17.91 -3.09
N GLN A 116 -22.77 18.95 -2.50
CA GLN A 116 -22.16 20.04 -3.26
C GLN A 116 -20.99 19.53 -4.12
N LYS A 117 -20.17 18.65 -3.55
CA LYS A 117 -19.03 18.06 -4.27
C LYS A 117 -19.51 17.16 -5.41
N LEU A 118 -20.53 16.34 -5.17
CA LEU A 118 -21.15 15.47 -6.18
C LEU A 118 -21.66 16.30 -7.36
N LYS A 119 -22.41 17.37 -7.09
CA LYS A 119 -22.91 18.29 -8.13
C LYS A 119 -21.77 18.87 -8.96
N SER A 120 -20.73 19.39 -8.30
CA SER A 120 -19.56 19.96 -8.98
C SER A 120 -18.80 18.93 -9.84
N LEU A 121 -18.70 17.68 -9.40
CA LEU A 121 -18.04 16.63 -10.19
C LEU A 121 -18.88 16.22 -11.40
N ARG A 122 -20.21 16.13 -11.26
CA ARG A 122 -21.12 15.84 -12.37
C ARG A 122 -21.12 16.95 -13.43
N GLU A 123 -21.06 18.21 -13.02
CA GLU A 123 -20.92 19.35 -13.96
C GLU A 123 -19.62 19.27 -14.76
N ARG A 124 -18.54 18.77 -14.14
CA ARG A 124 -17.24 18.55 -14.79
C ARG A 124 -17.22 17.31 -15.69
N ASP A 125 -18.05 16.31 -15.40
CA ASP A 125 -18.19 15.10 -16.22
C ASP A 125 -19.19 15.28 -17.38
N SER A 126 -19.23 16.48 -17.96
CA SER A 126 -20.21 16.88 -18.99
C SER A 126 -20.15 16.05 -20.28
N VAL A 127 -19.04 15.34 -20.50
CA VAL A 127 -18.81 14.49 -21.70
C VAL A 127 -18.70 13.00 -21.34
N GLY A 128 -18.68 12.61 -20.06
CA GLY A 128 -18.68 11.21 -19.60
C GLY A 128 -17.42 10.38 -19.90
N PHE A 129 -16.36 10.98 -20.45
CA PHE A 129 -15.11 10.27 -20.78
C PHE A 129 -14.09 10.25 -19.65
N HIS A 130 -14.35 10.93 -18.53
CA HIS A 130 -13.38 11.05 -17.44
C HIS A 130 -13.57 9.93 -16.41
N PHE A 131 -12.98 8.77 -16.69
CA PHE A 131 -13.08 7.58 -15.83
C PHE A 131 -12.75 7.85 -14.35
N GLY A 132 -11.74 8.66 -14.07
CA GLY A 132 -11.40 9.07 -12.71
C GLY A 132 -12.46 9.95 -12.03
N LEU A 133 -13.20 10.78 -12.78
CA LEU A 133 -14.33 11.54 -12.21
C LEU A 133 -15.49 10.62 -11.90
N LYS A 134 -15.79 9.67 -12.79
CA LYS A 134 -16.85 8.68 -12.60
C LYS A 134 -16.67 7.87 -11.32
N ILE A 135 -15.47 7.34 -11.07
CA ILE A 135 -15.17 6.63 -9.81
C ILE A 135 -15.41 7.54 -8.60
N ARG A 136 -14.95 8.80 -8.64
CA ARG A 136 -15.14 9.73 -7.52
C ARG A 136 -16.61 10.07 -7.29
N ILE A 137 -17.41 10.16 -8.35
CA ILE A 137 -18.87 10.33 -8.26
C ILE A 137 -19.49 9.12 -7.56
N GLU A 138 -19.20 7.91 -8.01
CA GLU A 138 -19.72 6.65 -7.43
C GLU A 138 -19.33 6.49 -5.96
N GLN A 139 -18.10 6.83 -5.58
CA GLN A 139 -17.64 6.80 -4.19
C GLN A 139 -18.40 7.79 -3.30
N ILE A 140 -18.67 9.01 -3.79
CA ILE A 140 -19.45 10.01 -3.04
C ILE A 140 -20.91 9.58 -2.94
N GLU A 141 -21.50 9.03 -4.00
CA GLU A 141 -22.86 8.49 -3.97
C GLU A 141 -23.01 7.37 -2.94
N ARG A 142 -22.03 6.47 -2.87
CA ARG A 142 -21.98 5.44 -1.82
C ARG A 142 -21.85 6.04 -0.43
N ALA A 143 -20.96 7.02 -0.24
CA ALA A 143 -20.79 7.71 1.06
C ALA A 143 -22.04 8.51 1.50
N LEU A 144 -22.87 8.98 0.56
CA LEU A 144 -24.17 9.59 0.84
C LEU A 144 -25.22 8.55 1.21
N ALA A 145 -25.18 7.37 0.57
CA ALA A 145 -26.13 6.28 0.82
C ALA A 145 -25.84 5.52 2.12
N ASP A 146 -24.57 5.40 2.50
CA ASP A 146 -24.11 4.68 3.68
C ASP A 146 -23.25 5.58 4.57
N LYS A 147 -23.82 5.96 5.72
CA LYS A 147 -23.19 6.85 6.71
C LYS A 147 -22.03 6.18 7.44
N GLU A 148 -21.94 4.85 7.43
CA GLU A 148 -20.83 4.12 8.08
C GLU A 148 -19.54 4.18 7.26
N ILE A 149 -19.60 4.56 5.99
CA ILE A 149 -18.39 4.66 5.15
C ILE A 149 -17.39 5.68 5.73
N ALA A 150 -17.86 6.81 6.24
CA ALA A 150 -16.96 7.81 6.83
C ALA A 150 -16.30 7.31 8.12
N SER A 151 -17.06 6.59 8.97
CA SER A 151 -16.55 6.01 10.22
C SER A 151 -15.53 4.90 9.93
N GLU A 152 -15.80 4.05 8.93
CA GLU A 152 -14.92 2.99 8.44
C GLU A 152 -13.62 3.56 7.87
N LEU A 153 -13.69 4.53 6.95
CA LEU A 153 -12.50 5.20 6.40
C LEU A 153 -11.64 5.81 7.52
N GLY A 154 -12.28 6.42 8.52
CA GLY A 154 -11.59 6.95 9.69
C GLY A 154 -10.86 5.85 10.49
N ARG A 155 -11.48 4.68 10.66
CA ARG A 155 -10.85 3.51 11.31
C ARG A 155 -9.64 3.02 10.51
N GLN A 156 -9.80 2.84 9.21
CA GLN A 156 -8.74 2.33 8.33
C GLN A 156 -7.57 3.31 8.22
N LEU A 157 -7.82 4.63 8.20
CA LEU A 157 -6.76 5.64 8.23
C LEU A 157 -5.90 5.58 9.50
N ARG A 158 -6.51 5.27 10.65
CA ARG A 158 -5.78 5.06 11.92
C ARG A 158 -4.99 3.75 11.88
N HIS A 159 -5.60 2.66 11.43
CA HIS A 159 -4.95 1.35 11.35
C HIS A 159 -3.71 1.37 10.45
N THR A 160 -3.81 2.05 9.31
CA THR A 160 -2.72 2.16 8.33
C THR A 160 -1.69 3.24 8.65
N TYR A 161 -1.83 3.99 9.75
CA TYR A 161 -0.95 5.12 10.06
C TYR A 161 0.51 4.67 10.27
N ILE A 162 0.74 3.70 11.15
CA ILE A 162 2.11 3.24 11.47
C ILE A 162 2.79 2.63 10.23
N PRO A 163 2.19 1.64 9.52
CA PRO A 163 2.80 1.08 8.32
C PRO A 163 3.08 2.13 7.25
N PHE A 164 2.17 3.10 7.07
CA PHE A 164 2.39 4.20 6.12
C PHE A 164 3.58 5.08 6.53
N THR A 165 3.72 5.42 7.81
CA THR A 165 4.85 6.25 8.28
C THR A 165 6.20 5.56 8.11
N GLU A 166 6.26 4.25 8.27
CA GLU A 166 7.47 3.45 8.06
C GLU A 166 7.87 3.43 6.58
N VAL A 167 6.93 3.09 5.69
CA VAL A 167 7.16 3.11 4.24
C VAL A 167 7.54 4.52 3.77
N ALA A 168 6.90 5.56 4.31
CA ALA A 168 7.24 6.95 4.00
C ALA A 168 8.63 7.36 4.51
N ALA A 169 9.10 6.81 5.63
CA ALA A 169 10.45 7.06 6.13
C ALA A 169 11.50 6.42 5.22
N GLN A 170 11.29 5.17 4.82
CA GLN A 170 12.17 4.45 3.89
C GLN A 170 12.23 5.12 2.52
N ASN A 171 11.10 5.62 2.02
CA ASN A 171 11.04 6.37 0.76
C ASN A 171 11.85 7.68 0.81
N ARG A 172 11.92 8.36 1.97
CA ARG A 172 12.73 9.59 2.14
C ARG A 172 14.23 9.32 2.21
N THR A 173 14.64 8.15 2.70
CA THR A 173 16.06 7.79 2.80
C THR A 173 16.63 7.22 1.52
N ALA A 174 15.78 6.85 0.55
CA ALA A 174 16.19 6.25 -0.71
C ALA A 174 16.47 7.27 -1.82
N GLY A 175 15.97 8.51 -1.71
CA GLY A 175 16.19 9.59 -2.69
C GLY A 175 17.28 10.57 -2.28
#